data_AF-A0A3M0YR96-F1
#
_entry.id   AF-A0A3M0YR96-F1
#
_cell.length_a   1.000
_cell.length_b   1.000
_cell.length_c   1.000
_cell.angle_alpha   90.00
_cell.angle_beta   90.00
_cell.angle_gamma   90.00
#
_symmetry.space_group_name_H-M   'P 1'
#
loop_
_entity.id
_entity.type
_entity.pdbx_description
1 polymer ?
#
loop_
_entity_poly.entity_id
_entity_poly.type
_entity_poly.pdbx_seq_one_letter_code
_entity_poly.pdbx_strand_id
1 'polypeptide(L)'
;AFPYLSVGARLLSGEFAAAFCSSMEETTDKTQDISLAARIGLWVAGCMDQWGMRTSRDNPSFDRSRQFSYQCVPNHFLRTTVYSLAWGARYCGNRYWDSDHFSILWPLIAKGILFVPRRNEILSFSPVHLSMKTPPDQRYLKEGTDVKWTVFYDEQTEIENPLVFSHMNGSWPAAALTPWDYSRYASGIQDRRQNFMPPTPYGMVLITPVQQGIFVQKKRVRKSLADYLHPYYRNKLQEFITDGRYYYTADGTERYEANSRYYHRIESAIRDAARLLPLNVQGTGVAWACAQTAPTHLRLTLVDGGYLNPADRTATIIFHTIKPVKIQDILDHSIFPLKDGNTVKVPVPMGAFRFVDIELADPLPHTGKP
;
A
#
# COMPACT_ATOMS: atom_id res chain seq x y z
N ALA A 1 5.60 -13.19 -3.91
CA ALA A 1 6.37 -14.42 -3.57
C ALA A 1 7.77 -14.51 -4.20
N PHE A 2 7.96 -14.31 -5.52
CA PHE A 2 9.24 -14.59 -6.23
C PHE A 2 10.54 -14.10 -5.54
N PRO A 3 10.64 -12.85 -5.05
CA PRO A 3 11.87 -12.39 -4.39
C PRO A 3 12.26 -13.18 -3.13
N TYR A 4 11.29 -13.85 -2.49
CA TYR A 4 11.49 -14.61 -1.27
C TYR A 4 11.84 -16.09 -1.51
N LEU A 5 11.94 -16.51 -2.78
CA LEU A 5 12.44 -17.84 -3.15
C LEU A 5 13.97 -17.83 -3.27
N SER A 6 14.60 -19.01 -3.25
CA SER A 6 16.06 -19.14 -3.36
C SER A 6 16.63 -18.43 -4.60
N VAL A 7 15.96 -18.55 -5.75
CA VAL A 7 16.31 -17.85 -7.00
C VAL A 7 16.23 -16.32 -6.89
N GLY A 8 15.33 -15.81 -6.04
CA GLY A 8 15.14 -14.37 -5.79
C GLY A 8 16.03 -13.79 -4.70
N ALA A 9 16.83 -14.61 -4.00
CA ALA A 9 17.54 -14.17 -2.80
C ALA A 9 18.51 -13.00 -3.06
N ARG A 10 19.23 -13.00 -4.19
CA ARG A 10 20.15 -11.90 -4.54
C ARG A 10 19.41 -10.60 -4.84
N LEU A 11 18.24 -10.68 -5.46
CA LEU A 11 17.35 -9.54 -5.63
C LEU A 11 16.88 -9.00 -4.27
N LEU A 12 16.40 -9.88 -3.38
CA LEU A 12 15.97 -9.51 -2.03
C LEU A 12 17.12 -8.88 -1.21
N SER A 13 18.37 -9.26 -1.48
CA SER A 13 19.55 -8.74 -0.79
C SER A 13 19.82 -7.25 -1.06
N GLY A 14 19.31 -6.72 -2.18
CA GLY A 14 19.63 -5.40 -2.71
C GLY A 14 20.83 -5.37 -3.67
N GLU A 15 21.46 -6.52 -3.93
CA GLU A 15 22.63 -6.62 -4.83
C GLU A 15 22.36 -6.08 -6.23
N PHE A 16 21.11 -6.21 -6.68
CA PHE A 16 20.68 -5.73 -7.99
C PHE A 16 19.67 -4.59 -7.91
N ALA A 17 19.70 -3.79 -6.84
CA ALA A 17 18.70 -2.77 -6.57
C ALA A 17 18.54 -1.76 -7.72
N ALA A 18 19.64 -1.42 -8.39
CA ALA A 18 19.64 -0.48 -9.52
C ALA A 18 19.16 -1.10 -10.84
N ALA A 19 19.18 -2.43 -10.98
CA ALA A 19 18.91 -3.14 -12.23
C ALA A 19 17.48 -3.67 -12.34
N PHE A 20 16.85 -4.01 -11.21
CA PHE A 20 15.49 -4.54 -11.19
C PHE A 20 14.49 -3.50 -10.70
N CYS A 21 13.30 -3.56 -11.30
CA CYS A 21 12.14 -2.79 -10.91
C CYS A 21 10.96 -3.74 -10.74
N SER A 22 10.28 -3.68 -9.60
CA SER A 22 9.05 -4.44 -9.40
C SER A 22 7.92 -3.75 -10.12
N SER A 23 7.32 -4.42 -11.09
CA SER A 23 6.07 -4.04 -11.73
C SER A 23 5.24 -5.31 -11.93
N MET A 24 3.92 -5.22 -11.78
CA MET A 24 3.04 -6.38 -11.85
C MET A 24 1.85 -6.07 -12.74
N GLU A 25 1.53 -7.02 -13.62
CA GLU A 25 0.20 -7.10 -14.22
C GLU A 25 -0.71 -7.88 -13.27
N GLU A 26 -1.77 -7.23 -12.80
CA GLU A 26 -2.64 -7.74 -11.73
C GLU A 26 -3.94 -8.31 -12.34
N THR A 27 -3.77 -9.11 -13.39
CA THR A 27 -4.84 -9.76 -14.14
C THR A 27 -5.48 -10.88 -13.33
N THR A 28 -6.80 -10.79 -13.10
CA THR A 28 -7.54 -11.77 -12.27
C THR A 28 -7.05 -11.85 -10.83
N ASP A 29 -6.22 -10.91 -10.39
CA ASP A 29 -5.69 -10.88 -9.04
C ASP A 29 -6.82 -10.62 -8.02
N LYS A 30 -6.64 -11.13 -6.80
CA LYS A 30 -7.51 -10.88 -5.64
C LYS A 30 -6.80 -10.00 -4.61
N THR A 31 -5.50 -9.87 -4.72
CA THR A 31 -4.61 -9.40 -3.66
C THR A 31 -3.87 -8.11 -4.02
N GLN A 32 -4.51 -7.22 -4.79
CA GLN A 32 -3.87 -5.99 -5.29
C GLN A 32 -3.29 -5.12 -4.17
N ASP A 33 -3.97 -5.04 -3.02
CA ASP A 33 -3.49 -4.28 -1.87
C ASP A 33 -2.23 -4.91 -1.24
N ILE A 34 -2.17 -6.23 -1.19
CA ILE A 34 -0.99 -7.00 -0.73
C ILE A 34 0.16 -6.83 -1.73
N SER A 35 -0.12 -6.94 -3.02
CA SER A 35 0.82 -6.71 -4.12
C SER A 35 1.43 -5.32 -4.05
N LEU A 36 0.60 -4.29 -3.85
CA LEU A 36 1.04 -2.91 -3.69
C LEU A 36 1.93 -2.74 -2.46
N ALA A 37 1.47 -3.19 -1.28
CA ALA A 37 2.21 -3.10 -0.02
C ALA A 37 3.56 -3.83 -0.08
N ALA A 38 3.63 -4.96 -0.80
CA ALA A 38 4.86 -5.72 -1.00
C ALA A 38 5.82 -5.06 -2.00
N ARG A 39 5.32 -4.53 -3.12
CA ARG A 39 6.16 -3.80 -4.10
C ARG A 39 6.79 -2.57 -3.48
N ILE A 40 5.98 -1.76 -2.79
CA ILE A 40 6.47 -0.58 -2.07
C ILE A 40 7.40 -1.03 -0.94
N GLY A 41 7.04 -2.06 -0.17
CA GLY A 41 7.87 -2.61 0.90
C GLY A 41 9.26 -3.06 0.45
N LEU A 42 9.38 -3.71 -0.72
CA LEU A 42 10.68 -4.08 -1.30
C LEU A 42 11.50 -2.84 -1.73
N TRP A 43 10.84 -1.84 -2.33
CA TRP A 43 11.49 -0.59 -2.75
C TRP A 43 12.02 0.22 -1.57
N VAL A 44 11.19 0.44 -0.55
CA VAL A 44 11.58 1.23 0.63
C VAL A 44 12.59 0.48 1.51
N ALA A 45 12.58 -0.86 1.50
CA ALA A 45 13.62 -1.66 2.17
C ALA A 45 14.96 -1.70 1.41
N GLY A 46 15.04 -1.12 0.21
CA GLY A 46 16.27 -1.08 -0.58
C GLY A 46 16.59 -2.38 -1.33
N CYS A 47 15.61 -3.27 -1.52
CA CYS A 47 15.77 -4.41 -2.44
C CYS A 47 15.82 -3.94 -3.90
N MET A 48 15.16 -2.83 -4.20
CA MET A 48 15.13 -2.16 -5.49
C MET A 48 15.18 -0.64 -5.27
N ASP A 49 15.79 0.09 -6.19
CA ASP A 49 15.83 1.56 -6.13
C ASP A 49 14.56 2.20 -6.70
N GLN A 50 13.76 1.42 -7.44
CA GLN A 50 12.59 1.88 -8.16
C GLN A 50 11.51 0.80 -8.16
N TRP A 51 10.26 1.24 -8.25
CA TRP A 51 9.12 0.37 -8.53
C TRP A 51 8.23 1.00 -9.59
N GLY A 52 7.42 0.17 -10.22
CA GLY A 52 6.51 0.56 -11.28
C GLY A 52 5.11 0.07 -11.04
N MET A 53 4.16 0.82 -11.59
CA MET A 53 2.78 0.41 -11.74
C MET A 53 2.52 0.03 -13.20
N ARG A 54 1.53 -0.83 -13.41
CA ARG A 54 1.08 -1.24 -14.73
C ARG A 54 -0.42 -1.33 -14.73
N THR A 55 -1.03 -0.85 -15.80
CA THR A 55 -2.45 -1.02 -16.06
C THR A 55 -2.63 -1.96 -17.26
N SER A 56 -3.60 -2.86 -17.13
CA SER A 56 -3.98 -3.82 -18.17
C SER A 56 -5.49 -3.81 -18.30
N ARG A 57 -6.02 -4.00 -19.52
CA ARG A 57 -7.46 -4.14 -19.78
C ARG A 57 -8.10 -5.28 -18.96
N ASP A 58 -7.27 -6.20 -18.50
CA ASP A 58 -7.64 -7.38 -17.73
C ASP A 58 -7.67 -7.10 -16.21
N ASN A 59 -7.06 -6.02 -15.70
CA ASN A 59 -7.12 -5.62 -14.28
C ASN A 59 -8.57 -5.50 -13.74
N PRO A 60 -9.53 -4.90 -14.47
CA PRO A 60 -10.92 -4.87 -14.05
C PRO A 60 -11.65 -6.22 -14.20
N SER A 61 -10.94 -7.32 -14.43
CA SER A 61 -11.49 -8.68 -14.46
C SER A 61 -11.17 -9.39 -13.14
N PHE A 62 -12.10 -9.45 -12.18
CA PHE A 62 -11.90 -10.22 -10.94
C PHE A 62 -12.62 -11.58 -10.95
N ASP A 63 -13.71 -11.72 -11.70
CA ASP A 63 -14.39 -12.98 -11.97
C ASP A 63 -14.49 -13.19 -13.49
N ARG A 64 -13.69 -14.14 -14.01
CA ARG A 64 -13.66 -14.45 -15.44
C ARG A 64 -14.91 -15.19 -15.92
N SER A 65 -15.59 -15.91 -15.03
CA SER A 65 -16.80 -16.66 -15.38
C SER A 65 -17.99 -15.74 -15.68
N ARG A 66 -17.97 -14.51 -15.13
CA ARG A 66 -19.02 -13.50 -15.28
C ARG A 66 -18.61 -12.32 -16.16
N GLN A 67 -17.44 -12.40 -16.80
CA GLN A 67 -16.94 -11.32 -17.65
C GLN A 67 -17.41 -11.49 -19.09
N PHE A 68 -18.28 -10.58 -19.56
CA PHE A 68 -18.67 -10.54 -20.97
C PHE A 68 -17.62 -9.84 -21.87
N SER A 69 -16.94 -8.81 -21.36
CA SER A 69 -15.91 -8.06 -22.08
C SER A 69 -14.93 -7.36 -21.13
N TYR A 70 -13.86 -6.78 -21.68
CA TYR A 70 -12.91 -5.95 -20.91
C TYR A 70 -13.51 -4.59 -20.58
N GLN A 71 -13.36 -4.15 -19.33
CA GLN A 71 -13.68 -2.77 -18.96
C GLN A 71 -12.51 -1.88 -19.36
N CYS A 72 -12.69 -1.08 -20.40
CA CYS A 72 -11.65 -0.19 -20.93
C CYS A 72 -11.87 1.28 -20.55
N VAL A 73 -12.60 1.56 -19.46
CA VAL A 73 -12.87 2.93 -19.02
C VAL A 73 -11.57 3.59 -18.51
N PRO A 74 -11.03 4.64 -19.17
CA PRO A 74 -9.72 5.19 -18.82
C PRO A 74 -9.62 5.75 -17.39
N ASN A 75 -10.74 6.22 -16.83
CA ASN A 75 -10.78 6.93 -15.55
C ASN A 75 -10.26 6.09 -14.35
N HIS A 76 -10.61 4.81 -14.24
CA HIS A 76 -10.16 4.00 -13.11
C HIS A 76 -8.64 3.72 -13.19
N PHE A 77 -8.10 3.57 -14.40
CA PHE A 77 -6.66 3.47 -14.61
C PHE A 77 -5.94 4.79 -14.31
N LEU A 78 -6.52 5.93 -14.69
CA LEU A 78 -6.00 7.25 -14.35
C LEU A 78 -5.90 7.42 -12.84
N ARG A 79 -6.97 7.12 -12.10
CA ARG A 79 -6.98 7.18 -10.63
C ARG A 79 -5.93 6.27 -9.98
N THR A 80 -5.82 5.01 -10.43
CA THR A 80 -4.78 4.09 -9.93
C THR A 80 -3.37 4.59 -10.27
N THR A 81 -3.19 5.25 -11.41
CA THR A 81 -1.92 5.88 -11.80
C THR A 81 -1.57 7.04 -10.88
N VAL A 82 -2.50 7.97 -10.64
CA VAL A 82 -2.33 9.08 -9.69
C VAL A 82 -1.97 8.55 -8.30
N TYR A 83 -2.71 7.56 -7.81
CA TYR A 83 -2.46 6.94 -6.51
C TYR A 83 -1.07 6.28 -6.43
N SER A 84 -0.68 5.50 -7.44
CA SER A 84 0.62 4.83 -7.47
C SER A 84 1.79 5.83 -7.56
N LEU A 85 1.63 6.89 -8.35
CA LEU A 85 2.61 7.97 -8.49
C LEU A 85 2.79 8.73 -7.17
N ALA A 86 1.71 8.99 -6.44
CA ALA A 86 1.77 9.60 -5.11
C ALA A 86 2.48 8.71 -4.06
N TRP A 87 2.58 7.40 -4.32
CA TRP A 87 3.41 6.45 -3.57
C TRP A 87 4.82 6.25 -4.15
N GLY A 88 5.24 7.09 -5.09
CA GLY A 88 6.61 7.12 -5.62
C GLY A 88 6.88 6.11 -6.74
N ALA A 89 5.86 5.58 -7.42
CA ALA A 89 6.07 4.78 -8.63
C ALA A 89 6.84 5.61 -9.67
N ARG A 90 7.93 5.05 -10.21
CA ARG A 90 8.77 5.74 -11.21
C ARG A 90 8.39 5.41 -12.65
N TYR A 91 7.78 4.26 -12.85
CA TYR A 91 7.32 3.79 -14.16
C TYR A 91 5.83 3.52 -14.14
N CYS A 92 5.14 3.97 -15.19
CA CYS A 92 3.73 3.70 -15.43
C CYS A 92 3.58 3.00 -16.78
N GLY A 93 3.37 1.69 -16.75
CA GLY A 93 3.10 0.91 -17.95
C GLY A 93 1.62 0.94 -18.30
N ASN A 94 1.19 1.87 -19.15
CA ASN A 94 -0.20 1.96 -19.62
C ASN A 94 -0.29 1.41 -21.04
N ARG A 95 -0.86 0.20 -21.20
CA ARG A 95 -0.91 -0.49 -22.52
C ARG A 95 -2.20 -0.24 -23.32
N TYR A 96 -3.22 0.38 -22.72
CA TYR A 96 -4.57 0.53 -23.30
C TYR A 96 -5.09 1.95 -23.04
N TRP A 97 -4.40 2.92 -23.62
CA TRP A 97 -4.48 4.33 -23.28
C TRP A 97 -5.38 5.07 -24.27
N ASP A 98 -6.33 5.84 -23.72
CA ASP A 98 -6.83 7.05 -24.36
C ASP A 98 -5.79 8.13 -24.11
N SER A 99 -5.09 8.55 -25.16
CA SER A 99 -3.97 9.50 -25.08
C SER A 99 -4.36 10.79 -24.42
N ASP A 100 -5.54 11.28 -24.77
CA ASP A 100 -6.00 12.60 -24.40
C ASP A 100 -6.45 12.58 -22.95
N HIS A 101 -7.14 11.51 -22.53
CA HIS A 101 -7.52 11.32 -21.14
C HIS A 101 -6.31 11.21 -20.20
N PHE A 102 -5.30 10.43 -20.59
CA PHE A 102 -4.09 10.26 -19.75
C PHE A 102 -3.14 11.46 -19.81
N SER A 103 -3.26 12.31 -20.83
CA SER A 103 -2.38 13.47 -21.02
C SER A 103 -2.36 14.39 -19.81
N ILE A 104 -3.46 14.46 -19.02
CA ILE A 104 -3.58 15.28 -17.81
C ILE A 104 -2.53 14.95 -16.74
N LEU A 105 -1.99 13.72 -16.71
CA LEU A 105 -0.95 13.33 -15.75
C LEU A 105 0.32 14.17 -15.92
N TRP A 106 0.74 14.42 -17.15
CA TRP A 106 1.99 15.10 -17.45
C TRP A 106 2.04 16.55 -16.97
N PRO A 107 1.04 17.43 -17.25
CA PRO A 107 1.03 18.76 -16.68
C PRO A 107 0.84 18.75 -15.16
N LEU A 108 0.12 17.78 -14.57
CA LEU A 108 0.02 17.65 -13.11
C LEU A 108 1.39 17.38 -12.47
N ILE A 109 2.18 16.48 -13.05
CA ILE A 109 3.54 16.17 -12.58
C ILE A 109 4.49 17.34 -12.84
N ALA A 110 4.48 17.89 -14.07
CA ALA A 110 5.39 18.97 -14.47
C ALA A 110 5.19 20.26 -13.65
N LYS A 111 3.95 20.54 -13.23
CA LYS A 111 3.64 21.67 -12.33
C LYS A 111 3.83 21.33 -10.84
N GLY A 112 4.27 20.12 -10.51
CA GLY A 112 4.44 19.66 -9.14
C GLY A 112 3.13 19.53 -8.36
N ILE A 113 1.98 19.48 -9.03
CA ILE A 113 0.64 19.30 -8.41
C ILE A 113 0.47 17.84 -7.97
N LEU A 114 0.76 16.89 -8.87
CA LEU A 114 0.98 15.49 -8.51
C LEU A 114 2.46 15.33 -8.15
N PHE A 115 2.74 15.33 -6.85
CA PHE A 115 4.08 15.12 -6.34
C PHE A 115 4.43 13.62 -6.39
N VAL A 116 5.57 13.29 -7.00
CA VAL A 116 6.09 11.91 -7.07
C VAL A 116 7.25 11.79 -6.08
N PRO A 117 7.01 11.29 -4.86
CA PRO A 117 8.00 11.35 -3.79
C PRO A 117 9.11 10.29 -3.94
N ARG A 118 10.26 10.60 -3.39
CA ARG A 118 11.27 9.61 -2.99
C ARG A 118 10.79 8.87 -1.74
N ARG A 119 11.32 7.66 -1.51
CA ARG A 119 10.96 6.83 -0.34
C ARG A 119 11.15 7.54 1.02
N ASN A 120 12.13 8.45 1.10
CA ASN A 120 12.44 9.21 2.32
C ASN A 120 11.63 10.50 2.46
N GLU A 121 10.69 10.77 1.56
CA GLU A 121 9.77 11.92 1.60
C GLU A 121 8.36 11.49 2.04
N ILE A 122 8.02 10.21 1.96
CA ILE A 122 6.68 9.68 2.27
C ILE A 122 6.45 9.63 3.79
N LEU A 123 5.31 10.14 4.24
CA LEU A 123 4.88 10.22 5.64
C LEU A 123 3.59 9.43 5.94
N SER A 124 3.07 8.70 4.95
CA SER A 124 1.85 7.88 5.06
C SER A 124 2.10 6.39 5.29
N PHE A 125 3.33 5.95 5.59
CA PHE A 125 3.58 4.56 5.99
C PHE A 125 3.16 4.33 7.44
N SER A 126 2.61 3.16 7.75
CA SER A 126 2.45 2.77 9.15
C SER A 126 3.83 2.58 9.79
N PRO A 127 4.06 2.98 11.05
CA PRO A 127 5.30 2.63 11.75
C PRO A 127 5.38 1.12 12.04
N VAL A 128 4.27 0.39 11.92
CA VAL A 128 4.25 -1.07 11.98
C VAL A 128 4.37 -1.64 10.56
N HIS A 129 5.22 -2.65 10.39
CA HIS A 129 5.34 -3.39 9.14
C HIS A 129 5.33 -4.91 9.38
N LEU A 130 4.88 -5.64 8.36
CA LEU A 130 4.80 -7.09 8.38
C LEU A 130 5.87 -7.69 7.47
N SER A 131 6.92 -8.22 8.07
CA SER A 131 8.03 -8.81 7.34
C SER A 131 7.76 -10.24 6.91
N MET A 132 8.11 -10.57 5.67
CA MET A 132 8.01 -11.89 5.09
C MET A 132 9.32 -12.67 5.31
N LYS A 133 9.22 -13.81 6.00
CA LYS A 133 10.27 -14.79 6.22
C LYS A 133 10.57 -15.57 4.94
N THR A 134 11.84 -15.92 4.75
CA THR A 134 12.31 -16.77 3.65
C THR A 134 12.74 -18.15 4.17
N PRO A 135 12.35 -19.25 3.51
CA PRO A 135 11.31 -19.32 2.47
C PRO A 135 9.90 -19.10 3.06
N PRO A 136 8.94 -18.60 2.25
CA PRO A 136 7.52 -18.58 2.60
C PRO A 136 6.93 -19.99 2.75
N ASP A 137 5.76 -20.08 3.38
CA ASP A 137 5.01 -21.33 3.51
C ASP A 137 4.54 -21.85 2.13
N GLN A 138 4.57 -23.17 1.94
CA GLN A 138 4.24 -23.79 0.66
C GLN A 138 2.77 -23.60 0.27
N ARG A 139 1.84 -23.61 1.23
CA ARG A 139 0.43 -23.36 0.96
C ARG A 139 0.24 -21.91 0.52
N TYR A 140 0.85 -20.96 1.22
CA TYR A 140 0.84 -19.55 0.81
C TYR A 140 1.33 -19.37 -0.64
N LEU A 141 2.42 -20.04 -1.02
CA LEU A 141 2.95 -19.99 -2.38
C LEU A 141 1.95 -20.55 -3.40
N LYS A 142 1.37 -21.73 -3.13
CA LYS A 142 0.40 -22.38 -4.01
C LYS A 142 -0.84 -21.51 -4.23
N GLU A 143 -1.43 -21.05 -3.13
CA GLU A 143 -2.62 -20.19 -3.13
C GLU A 143 -2.40 -18.89 -3.90
N GLY A 144 -1.20 -18.30 -3.79
CA GLY A 144 -0.85 -17.08 -4.52
C GLY A 144 -0.54 -17.29 -6.01
N THR A 145 -0.43 -18.53 -6.49
CA THR A 145 -0.18 -18.84 -7.91
C THR A 145 -1.43 -19.34 -8.64
N ASP A 146 -2.38 -19.95 -7.93
CA ASP A 146 -3.59 -20.56 -8.48
C ASP A 146 -4.72 -19.53 -8.74
N VAL A 147 -4.36 -18.35 -9.24
CA VAL A 147 -5.25 -17.17 -9.37
C VAL A 147 -6.34 -17.29 -10.44
N LYS A 148 -6.31 -18.34 -11.28
CA LYS A 148 -7.23 -18.50 -12.42
C LYS A 148 -8.36 -19.50 -12.18
N TRP A 149 -8.17 -20.46 -11.29
CA TRP A 149 -9.08 -21.59 -11.13
C TRP A 149 -10.11 -21.29 -10.03
N THR A 150 -11.38 -21.50 -10.34
CA THR A 150 -12.52 -21.16 -9.47
C THR A 150 -13.12 -22.38 -8.76
N VAL A 151 -12.47 -23.54 -8.86
CA VAL A 151 -13.03 -24.86 -8.47
C VAL A 151 -12.26 -25.51 -7.33
N PHE A 152 -11.39 -24.75 -6.64
CA PHE A 152 -10.51 -25.29 -5.61
C PHE A 152 -11.05 -25.12 -4.18
N TYR A 153 -12.23 -24.52 -4.03
CA TYR A 153 -12.82 -24.34 -2.71
C TYR A 153 -13.17 -25.68 -2.07
N ASP A 154 -12.61 -25.91 -0.88
CA ASP A 154 -12.94 -27.01 0.02
C ASP A 154 -13.06 -26.44 1.44
N GLU A 155 -14.28 -26.45 1.98
CA GLU A 155 -14.62 -25.78 3.24
C GLU A 155 -13.79 -26.30 4.41
N GLN A 156 -13.68 -27.63 4.54
CA GLN A 156 -12.94 -28.26 5.62
C GLN A 156 -11.45 -27.86 5.55
N THR A 157 -10.87 -27.91 4.36
CA THR A 157 -9.47 -27.53 4.14
C THR A 157 -9.24 -26.06 4.49
N GLU A 158 -10.15 -25.15 4.16
CA GLU A 158 -10.02 -23.72 4.47
C GLU A 158 -10.14 -23.43 5.98
N ILE A 159 -11.05 -24.12 6.68
CA ILE A 159 -11.20 -24.02 8.14
C ILE A 159 -9.94 -24.52 8.86
N GLU A 160 -9.39 -25.66 8.42
CA GLU A 160 -8.24 -26.30 9.06
C GLU A 160 -6.90 -25.62 8.74
N ASN A 161 -6.84 -24.75 7.73
CA ASN A 161 -5.59 -24.15 7.26
C ASN A 161 -5.69 -22.62 7.11
N PRO A 162 -5.85 -21.88 8.21
CA PRO A 162 -5.93 -20.42 8.17
C PRO A 162 -4.62 -19.82 7.64
N LEU A 163 -4.73 -18.76 6.84
CA LEU A 163 -3.60 -18.02 6.27
C LEU A 163 -3.62 -16.56 6.74
N VAL A 164 -2.43 -15.97 6.87
CA VAL A 164 -2.27 -14.53 7.11
C VAL A 164 -2.69 -13.74 5.88
N PHE A 165 -2.35 -14.25 4.69
CA PHE A 165 -2.84 -13.79 3.40
C PHE A 165 -3.76 -14.87 2.84
N SER A 166 -5.06 -14.69 2.97
CA SER A 166 -6.09 -15.66 2.59
C SER A 166 -6.82 -15.21 1.32
N HIS A 167 -7.66 -16.09 0.76
CA HIS A 167 -8.52 -15.75 -0.38
C HIS A 167 -7.75 -15.26 -1.61
N MET A 168 -6.57 -15.83 -1.87
CA MET A 168 -5.64 -15.33 -2.90
C MET A 168 -5.90 -15.95 -4.28
N ASN A 169 -6.50 -17.14 -4.31
CA ASN A 169 -6.70 -17.93 -5.53
C ASN A 169 -7.98 -17.53 -6.29
N GLY A 170 -8.19 -18.15 -7.46
CA GLY A 170 -9.32 -17.86 -8.34
C GLY A 170 -10.71 -18.18 -7.78
N SER A 171 -10.84 -18.97 -6.70
CA SER A 171 -12.11 -19.37 -6.08
C SER A 171 -12.77 -18.28 -5.26
N TRP A 172 -12.07 -17.15 -5.05
CA TRP A 172 -12.50 -16.11 -4.11
C TRP A 172 -12.86 -14.76 -4.75
N PRO A 173 -13.50 -14.68 -5.93
CA PRO A 173 -13.92 -13.40 -6.47
C PRO A 173 -14.95 -12.77 -5.52
N ALA A 174 -14.71 -11.52 -5.11
CA ALA A 174 -15.61 -10.76 -4.26
C ALA A 174 -15.93 -11.38 -2.88
N ALA A 175 -15.20 -12.42 -2.47
CA ALA A 175 -15.40 -13.08 -1.19
C ALA A 175 -15.02 -12.15 -0.02
N ALA A 176 -15.82 -12.22 1.05
CA ALA A 176 -15.55 -11.48 2.28
C ALA A 176 -14.29 -12.03 2.95
N LEU A 177 -13.49 -11.13 3.52
CA LEU A 177 -12.26 -11.49 4.22
C LEU A 177 -12.53 -11.93 5.65
N THR A 178 -11.77 -12.94 6.08
CA THR A 178 -11.71 -13.34 7.48
C THR A 178 -11.20 -12.19 8.36
N PRO A 179 -11.57 -12.14 9.65
CA PRO A 179 -11.10 -11.12 10.59
C PRO A 179 -9.56 -10.98 10.65
N TRP A 180 -8.85 -12.11 10.51
CA TRP A 180 -7.39 -12.19 10.64
C TRP A 180 -6.63 -12.04 9.32
N ASP A 181 -7.31 -11.80 8.20
CA ASP A 181 -6.62 -11.51 6.94
C ASP A 181 -5.91 -10.15 7.03
N TYR A 182 -4.65 -10.12 6.59
CA TYR A 182 -3.85 -8.90 6.52
C TYR A 182 -4.60 -7.72 5.91
N SER A 183 -5.25 -7.92 4.77
CA SER A 183 -5.92 -6.84 4.04
C SER A 183 -7.04 -6.19 4.89
N ARG A 184 -7.64 -6.95 5.82
CA ARG A 184 -8.70 -6.45 6.69
C ARG A 184 -8.17 -5.58 7.82
N TYR A 185 -7.23 -6.09 8.60
CA TYR A 185 -6.73 -5.35 9.77
C TYR A 185 -5.69 -4.28 9.41
N ALA A 186 -4.98 -4.43 8.28
CA ALA A 186 -3.90 -3.52 7.85
C ALA A 186 -4.34 -2.55 6.74
N SER A 187 -4.96 -3.06 5.67
CA SER A 187 -5.33 -2.24 4.50
C SER A 187 -6.73 -1.61 4.60
N GLY A 188 -7.58 -2.07 5.52
CA GLY A 188 -8.97 -1.63 5.66
C GLY A 188 -9.94 -2.23 4.64
N ILE A 189 -9.57 -3.33 4.00
CA ILE A 189 -10.33 -4.02 2.95
C ILE A 189 -11.28 -5.05 3.58
N GLN A 190 -12.50 -5.15 3.03
CA GLN A 190 -13.52 -6.09 3.56
C GLN A 190 -13.71 -7.33 2.69
N ASP A 191 -13.36 -7.27 1.41
CA ASP A 191 -13.56 -8.34 0.45
C ASP A 191 -12.54 -8.29 -0.70
N ARG A 192 -12.46 -9.34 -1.51
CA ARG A 192 -11.57 -9.44 -2.68
C ARG A 192 -12.19 -8.82 -3.95
N ARG A 193 -12.51 -7.52 -3.91
CA ARG A 193 -13.11 -6.75 -5.03
C ARG A 193 -12.18 -5.65 -5.57
N GLN A 194 -11.07 -6.05 -6.22
CA GLN A 194 -10.22 -5.17 -7.02
C GLN A 194 -9.67 -3.98 -6.24
N ASN A 195 -8.96 -4.28 -5.18
CA ASN A 195 -8.47 -3.31 -4.21
C ASN A 195 -7.17 -2.63 -4.69
N PHE A 196 -7.18 -2.06 -5.89
CA PHE A 196 -6.03 -1.37 -6.51
C PHE A 196 -5.63 -0.08 -5.77
N MET A 197 -6.59 0.53 -5.07
CA MET A 197 -6.42 1.76 -4.31
C MET A 197 -6.96 1.54 -2.90
N PRO A 198 -6.25 0.76 -2.06
CA PRO A 198 -6.70 0.48 -0.70
C PRO A 198 -6.74 1.76 0.15
N PRO A 199 -7.66 1.86 1.13
CA PRO A 199 -7.82 3.06 1.94
C PRO A 199 -6.73 3.26 2.99
N THR A 200 -6.11 2.18 3.51
CA THR A 200 -4.99 2.24 4.48
C THR A 200 -5.20 3.26 5.61
N PRO A 201 -6.23 3.09 6.47
CA PRO A 201 -6.67 4.11 7.43
C PRO A 201 -5.67 4.40 8.56
N TYR A 202 -4.65 3.56 8.72
CA TYR A 202 -3.61 3.66 9.74
C TYR A 202 -2.21 3.87 9.13
N GLY A 203 -2.20 4.44 7.91
CA GLY A 203 -1.04 4.42 7.03
C GLY A 203 -0.88 3.06 6.34
N MET A 204 -0.11 3.02 5.26
CA MET A 204 0.19 1.78 4.55
C MET A 204 1.12 0.93 5.42
N VAL A 205 0.60 -0.19 5.93
CA VAL A 205 1.43 -1.24 6.51
C VAL A 205 2.22 -1.86 5.35
N LEU A 206 3.53 -1.95 5.51
CA LEU A 206 4.42 -2.43 4.46
C LEU A 206 4.65 -3.93 4.62
N ILE A 207 4.80 -4.63 3.49
CA ILE A 207 5.28 -6.01 3.49
C ILE A 207 6.76 -6.02 3.08
N THR A 208 7.63 -6.25 4.06
CA THR A 208 9.08 -6.04 3.90
C THR A 208 9.87 -7.34 4.03
N PRO A 209 11.14 -7.40 3.60
CA PRO A 209 12.04 -8.45 4.08
C PRO A 209 12.28 -8.29 5.59
N VAL A 210 12.58 -9.39 6.28
CA VAL A 210 12.93 -9.36 7.71
C VAL A 210 14.14 -8.44 7.97
N GLN A 211 13.98 -7.56 8.96
CA GLN A 211 14.94 -6.52 9.35
C GLN A 211 15.85 -6.98 10.50
N GLN A 212 15.31 -7.71 11.49
CA GLN A 212 16.05 -8.14 12.69
C GLN A 212 15.75 -9.60 13.08
N GLY A 213 16.60 -10.18 13.94
CA GLY A 213 16.44 -11.55 14.45
C GLY A 213 16.99 -12.65 13.54
N ILE A 214 16.61 -13.91 13.83
CA ILE A 214 17.20 -15.10 13.22
C ILE A 214 16.81 -15.30 11.75
N PHE A 215 15.70 -14.68 11.33
CA PHE A 215 15.18 -14.78 9.96
C PHE A 215 15.77 -13.73 9.01
N VAL A 216 16.67 -12.88 9.50
CA VAL A 216 17.39 -11.91 8.66
C VAL A 216 18.23 -12.64 7.62
N GLN A 217 18.16 -12.15 6.39
CA GLN A 217 19.00 -12.62 5.31
C GLN A 217 20.49 -12.35 5.59
N LYS A 218 21.29 -13.41 5.71
CA LYS A 218 22.73 -13.33 6.08
C LYS A 218 23.59 -12.50 5.13
N LYS A 219 23.32 -12.54 3.82
CA LYS A 219 24.12 -11.87 2.77
C LYS A 219 23.44 -10.60 2.22
N ARG A 220 22.71 -9.86 3.06
CA ARG A 220 22.09 -8.60 2.62
C ARG A 220 23.14 -7.51 2.41
N VAL A 221 23.00 -6.73 1.34
CA VAL A 221 23.81 -5.54 1.07
C VAL A 221 23.03 -4.24 1.27
N ARG A 222 21.69 -4.29 1.19
CA ARG A 222 20.80 -3.19 1.56
C ARG A 222 20.97 -2.80 3.03
N LYS A 223 20.79 -1.51 3.33
CA LYS A 223 20.76 -0.98 4.71
C LYS A 223 19.49 -1.40 5.43
N SER A 224 19.33 -0.97 6.69
CA SER A 224 18.08 -1.18 7.42
C SER A 224 16.95 -0.36 6.79
N LEU A 225 15.70 -0.82 6.97
CA LEU A 225 14.51 -0.08 6.53
C LEU A 225 14.51 1.37 7.06
N ALA A 226 14.88 1.56 8.34
CA ALA A 226 14.93 2.88 8.97
C ALA A 226 15.89 3.86 8.29
N ASP A 227 16.96 3.38 7.65
CA ASP A 227 17.93 4.22 6.94
C ASP A 227 17.41 4.76 5.60
N TYR A 228 16.38 4.12 5.05
CA TYR A 228 15.78 4.48 3.77
C TYR A 228 14.49 5.27 3.91
N LEU A 229 13.79 5.12 5.02
CA LEU A 229 12.57 5.86 5.31
C LEU A 229 12.86 7.31 5.71
N HIS A 230 11.80 8.12 5.71
CA HIS A 230 11.85 9.49 6.19
C HIS A 230 12.41 9.53 7.64
N PRO A 231 13.27 10.50 8.01
CA PRO A 231 13.87 10.60 9.36
C PRO A 231 12.84 10.59 10.50
N TYR A 232 11.63 11.04 10.20
CA TYR A 232 10.47 10.96 11.07
C TYR A 232 10.22 9.55 11.65
N TYR A 233 10.50 8.46 10.92
CA TYR A 233 10.29 7.08 11.39
C TYR A 233 11.40 6.54 12.30
N ARG A 234 12.49 7.28 12.48
CA ARG A 234 13.62 6.84 13.31
C ARG A 234 13.14 6.48 14.71
N ASN A 235 13.48 5.26 15.16
CA ASN A 235 13.11 4.70 16.47
C ASN A 235 11.59 4.54 16.71
N LYS A 236 10.75 4.57 15.67
CA LYS A 236 9.30 4.35 15.76
C LYS A 236 8.84 3.05 15.13
N LEU A 237 9.73 2.36 14.41
CA LEU A 237 9.37 1.17 13.65
C LEU A 237 9.17 -0.04 14.55
N GLN A 238 8.14 -0.82 14.23
CA GLN A 238 7.85 -2.10 14.86
C GLN A 238 7.66 -3.18 13.80
N GLU A 239 8.35 -4.30 13.98
CA GLU A 239 8.35 -5.42 13.04
C GLU A 239 7.52 -6.60 13.60
N PHE A 240 6.65 -7.16 12.76
CA PHE A 240 6.08 -8.50 12.93
C PHE A 240 6.53 -9.40 11.79
N ILE A 241 6.64 -10.71 12.02
CA ILE A 241 7.17 -11.65 11.03
C ILE A 241 6.13 -12.71 10.67
N THR A 242 5.97 -12.99 9.38
CA THR A 242 5.13 -14.05 8.84
C THR A 242 5.84 -14.79 7.70
N ASP A 243 5.45 -16.02 7.41
CA ASP A 243 5.79 -16.72 6.16
C ASP A 243 4.61 -16.78 5.18
N GLY A 244 3.54 -16.05 5.46
CA GLY A 244 2.27 -16.01 4.74
C GLY A 244 1.19 -16.92 5.31
N ARG A 245 1.55 -17.90 6.14
CA ARG A 245 0.60 -18.78 6.85
C ARG A 245 0.60 -18.55 8.36
N TYR A 246 1.78 -18.47 8.96
CA TYR A 246 1.94 -18.32 10.41
C TYR A 246 2.60 -16.99 10.74
N TYR A 247 2.52 -16.60 12.00
CA TYR A 247 3.35 -15.55 12.58
C TYR A 247 4.47 -16.14 13.43
N TYR A 248 5.56 -15.39 13.58
CA TYR A 248 6.75 -15.82 14.31
C TYR A 248 7.31 -14.71 15.21
N THR A 249 7.93 -15.09 16.32
CA THR A 249 8.82 -14.19 17.07
C THR A 249 10.16 -14.02 16.35
N ALA A 250 10.87 -12.92 16.61
CA ALA A 250 12.13 -12.60 15.92
C ALA A 250 13.28 -13.58 16.23
N ASP A 251 13.26 -14.22 17.39
CA ASP A 251 14.17 -15.30 17.79
C ASP A 251 13.75 -16.67 17.25
N GLY A 252 12.55 -16.77 16.66
CA GLY A 252 11.98 -17.98 16.09
C GLY A 252 11.60 -19.08 17.09
N THR A 253 11.53 -18.74 18.38
CA THR A 253 11.15 -19.68 19.44
C THR A 253 9.65 -19.98 19.43
N GLU A 254 8.82 -19.01 19.03
CA GLU A 254 7.37 -19.16 19.00
C GLU A 254 6.80 -19.00 17.59
N ARG A 255 5.73 -19.76 17.34
CA ARG A 255 4.92 -19.74 16.12
C ARG A 255 3.45 -19.61 16.50
N TYR A 256 2.72 -18.75 15.79
CA TYR A 256 1.31 -18.50 16.02
C TYR A 256 0.49 -18.74 14.75
N GLU A 257 -0.66 -19.39 14.89
CA GLU A 257 -1.66 -19.55 13.83
C GLU A 257 -2.22 -18.19 13.39
N ALA A 258 -2.58 -18.04 12.11
CA ALA A 258 -3.13 -16.78 11.60
C ALA A 258 -4.40 -16.34 12.34
N ASN A 259 -5.30 -17.29 12.66
CA ASN A 259 -6.55 -17.06 13.37
C ASN A 259 -6.42 -17.03 14.90
N SER A 260 -5.21 -17.11 15.45
CA SER A 260 -4.97 -17.00 16.89
C SER A 260 -5.16 -15.57 17.39
N ARG A 261 -5.15 -15.34 18.71
CA ARG A 261 -5.18 -13.97 19.26
C ARG A 261 -3.98 -13.10 18.87
N TYR A 262 -2.96 -13.66 18.22
CA TYR A 262 -1.77 -12.91 17.82
C TYR A 262 -2.09 -11.80 16.81
N TYR A 263 -3.03 -11.99 15.86
CA TYR A 263 -3.37 -10.92 14.91
C TYR A 263 -3.99 -9.70 15.60
N HIS A 264 -4.72 -9.86 16.72
CA HIS A 264 -5.23 -8.72 17.50
C HIS A 264 -4.11 -7.87 18.11
N ARG A 265 -2.99 -8.50 18.49
CA ARG A 265 -1.80 -7.78 18.95
C ARG A 265 -1.23 -6.92 17.82
N ILE A 266 -1.17 -7.46 16.61
CA ILE A 266 -0.69 -6.75 15.42
C ILE A 266 -1.65 -5.60 15.07
N GLU A 267 -2.95 -5.87 15.05
CA GLU A 267 -3.99 -4.87 14.78
C GLU A 267 -3.95 -3.72 15.80
N SER A 268 -3.83 -4.03 17.10
CA SER A 268 -3.69 -3.00 18.14
C SER A 268 -2.42 -2.18 17.91
N ALA A 269 -1.28 -2.83 17.66
CA ALA A 269 -0.04 -2.13 17.39
C ALA A 269 -0.15 -1.18 16.19
N ILE A 270 -0.81 -1.59 15.10
CA ILE A 270 -1.06 -0.74 13.93
C ILE A 270 -1.92 0.47 14.33
N ARG A 271 -3.03 0.25 15.05
CA ARG A 271 -3.95 1.33 15.49
C ARG A 271 -3.27 2.31 16.44
N ASP A 272 -2.46 1.82 17.36
CA ASP A 272 -1.75 2.63 18.33
C ASP A 272 -0.63 3.44 17.67
N ALA A 273 0.17 2.79 16.81
CA ALA A 273 1.26 3.42 16.06
C ALA A 273 0.75 4.46 15.04
N ALA A 274 -0.48 4.33 14.55
CA ALA A 274 -1.10 5.32 13.66
C ALA A 274 -1.11 6.73 14.27
N ARG A 275 -1.21 6.84 15.61
CA ARG A 275 -1.18 8.12 16.33
C ARG A 275 0.21 8.78 16.31
N LEU A 276 1.24 8.03 15.94
CA LEU A 276 2.59 8.56 15.77
C LEU A 276 2.79 9.22 14.41
N LEU A 277 1.86 9.07 13.45
CA LEU A 277 1.96 9.68 12.13
C LEU A 277 1.59 11.16 12.17
N PRO A 278 2.08 12.00 11.23
CA PRO A 278 1.63 13.39 11.13
C PRO A 278 0.11 13.49 11.01
N LEU A 279 -0.46 12.67 10.13
CA LEU A 279 -1.90 12.58 9.89
C LEU A 279 -2.30 11.17 9.45
N ASN A 280 -3.59 10.89 9.59
CA ASN A 280 -4.25 9.77 8.92
C ASN A 280 -5.49 10.27 8.17
N VAL A 281 -5.94 9.48 7.21
CA VAL A 281 -7.19 9.73 6.49
C VAL A 281 -8.16 8.59 6.74
N GLN A 282 -9.35 8.96 7.18
CA GLN A 282 -10.50 8.06 7.32
C GLN A 282 -11.58 8.42 6.29
N GLY A 283 -12.46 7.47 6.00
CA GLY A 283 -13.56 7.66 5.06
C GLY A 283 -13.72 6.45 4.15
N THR A 284 -14.96 6.01 3.97
CA THR A 284 -15.27 4.85 3.15
C THR A 284 -14.88 5.11 1.70
N GLY A 285 -14.01 4.27 1.13
CA GLY A 285 -13.62 4.34 -0.27
C GLY A 285 -12.72 5.53 -0.63
N VAL A 286 -12.00 6.11 0.33
CA VAL A 286 -10.97 7.12 0.04
C VAL A 286 -9.60 6.47 0.13
N ALA A 287 -8.85 6.52 -0.97
CA ALA A 287 -7.44 6.15 -1.00
C ALA A 287 -6.57 7.40 -0.86
N TRP A 288 -5.43 7.30 -0.19
CA TRP A 288 -4.58 8.46 0.07
C TRP A 288 -3.09 8.15 0.14
N ALA A 289 -2.27 9.18 -0.08
CA ALA A 289 -0.84 9.16 0.15
C ALA A 289 -0.39 10.56 0.62
N CYS A 290 0.58 10.62 1.52
CA CYS A 290 1.10 11.87 2.05
C CYS A 290 2.64 11.88 2.00
N ALA A 291 3.20 12.98 1.50
CA ALA A 291 4.65 13.19 1.44
C ALA A 291 5.03 14.61 1.86
N GLN A 292 6.23 14.77 2.41
CA GLN A 292 6.84 16.06 2.67
C GLN A 292 7.41 16.64 1.37
N THR A 293 6.98 17.84 1.01
CA THR A 293 7.49 18.57 -0.18
C THR A 293 8.49 19.66 0.19
N ALA A 294 8.41 20.18 1.42
CA ALA A 294 9.36 21.12 2.01
C ALA A 294 9.30 21.01 3.55
N PRO A 295 10.24 21.60 4.31
CA PRO A 295 10.27 21.52 5.77
C PRO A 295 8.91 21.79 6.45
N THR A 296 8.16 22.78 5.96
CA THR A 296 6.85 23.19 6.47
C THR A 296 5.68 22.84 5.54
N HIS A 297 5.88 22.02 4.50
CA HIS A 297 4.81 21.66 3.56
C HIS A 297 4.68 20.16 3.37
N LEU A 298 3.44 19.69 3.45
CA LEU A 298 3.04 18.34 3.05
C LEU A 298 2.12 18.40 1.84
N ARG A 299 2.29 17.43 0.94
CA ARG A 299 1.33 17.11 -0.11
C ARG A 299 0.51 15.90 0.30
N LEU A 300 -0.81 16.08 0.35
CA LEU A 300 -1.77 15.00 0.52
C LEU A 300 -2.52 14.77 -0.79
N THR A 301 -2.38 13.57 -1.35
CA THR A 301 -3.17 13.12 -2.50
C THR A 301 -4.34 12.30 -1.98
N LEU A 302 -5.56 12.68 -2.36
CA LEU A 302 -6.79 11.95 -2.06
C LEU A 302 -7.40 11.45 -3.38
N VAL A 303 -7.84 10.21 -3.41
CA VAL A 303 -8.41 9.58 -4.62
C VAL A 303 -9.69 8.84 -4.24
N ASP A 304 -10.72 8.91 -5.08
CA ASP A 304 -11.85 7.99 -4.96
C ASP A 304 -11.38 6.56 -5.24
N GLY A 305 -11.32 5.75 -4.19
CA GLY A 305 -10.85 4.37 -4.19
C GLY A 305 -11.83 3.37 -4.81
N GLY A 306 -13.04 3.80 -5.18
CA GLY A 306 -14.02 2.96 -5.87
C GLY A 306 -13.59 2.61 -7.29
N TYR A 307 -12.75 1.59 -7.45
CA TYR A 307 -12.10 1.27 -8.74
C TYR A 307 -13.11 1.12 -9.89
N LEU A 308 -14.07 0.19 -9.78
CA LEU A 308 -15.20 0.08 -10.72
C LEU A 308 -16.43 0.88 -10.31
N ASN A 309 -16.64 1.09 -9.01
CA ASN A 309 -17.82 1.74 -8.46
C ASN A 309 -17.42 3.04 -7.75
N PRO A 310 -17.06 4.10 -8.50
CA PRO A 310 -16.76 5.39 -7.93
C PRO A 310 -18.01 5.99 -7.27
N ALA A 311 -17.82 6.84 -6.26
CA ALA A 311 -18.91 7.61 -5.67
C ALA A 311 -18.36 8.87 -5.02
N ASP A 312 -19.20 9.86 -4.77
CA ASP A 312 -18.80 11.01 -3.95
C ASP A 312 -18.40 10.52 -2.55
N ARG A 313 -17.18 10.87 -2.14
CA ARG A 313 -16.62 10.49 -0.84
C ARG A 313 -16.36 11.72 0.02
N THR A 314 -16.18 11.48 1.31
CA THR A 314 -15.66 12.48 2.24
C THR A 314 -14.46 11.89 2.96
N ALA A 315 -13.30 12.50 2.76
CA ALA A 315 -12.09 12.21 3.51
C ALA A 315 -12.14 12.98 4.83
N THR A 316 -11.97 12.28 5.95
CA THR A 316 -11.74 12.89 7.27
C THR A 316 -10.25 12.78 7.57
N ILE A 317 -9.54 13.90 7.47
CA ILE A 317 -8.13 13.99 7.78
C ILE A 317 -8.01 14.28 9.27
N ILE A 318 -7.20 13.50 9.97
CA ILE A 318 -6.97 13.62 11.42
C ILE A 318 -5.49 13.89 11.62
N PHE A 319 -5.16 15.03 12.21
CA PHE A 319 -3.80 15.43 12.55
C PHE A 319 -3.45 14.93 13.96
N HIS A 320 -2.25 14.37 14.13
CA HIS A 320 -1.82 13.85 15.44
C HIS A 320 -0.61 14.60 15.98
N THR A 321 0.50 14.63 15.24
CA THR A 321 1.79 15.14 15.76
C THR A 321 2.21 16.47 15.16
N ILE A 322 1.45 16.99 14.20
CA ILE A 322 1.72 18.25 13.50
C ILE A 322 0.58 19.25 13.71
N LYS A 323 0.90 20.52 13.50
CA LYS A 323 -0.05 21.64 13.61
C LYS A 323 -0.16 22.34 12.25
N PRO A 324 -1.23 22.08 11.48
CA PRO A 324 -1.41 22.77 10.21
C PRO A 324 -1.88 24.22 10.44
N VAL A 325 -1.31 25.16 9.68
CA VAL A 325 -1.72 26.57 9.65
C VAL A 325 -2.62 26.87 8.44
N LYS A 326 -2.45 26.12 7.35
CA LYS A 326 -3.24 26.26 6.13
C LYS A 326 -3.42 24.91 5.47
N ILE A 327 -4.64 24.65 5.01
CA ILE A 327 -5.02 23.42 4.31
C ILE A 327 -5.80 23.85 3.07
N GLN A 328 -5.24 23.62 1.88
CA GLN A 328 -5.78 24.15 0.64
C GLN A 328 -5.65 23.15 -0.52
N ASP A 329 -6.71 22.99 -1.32
CA ASP A 329 -6.62 22.27 -2.60
C ASP A 329 -5.85 23.10 -3.63
N ILE A 330 -4.95 22.48 -4.37
CA ILE A 330 -4.08 23.18 -5.33
C ILE A 330 -4.76 23.44 -6.66
N LEU A 331 -5.76 22.63 -7.03
CA LEU A 331 -6.44 22.74 -8.31
C LEU A 331 -7.52 23.82 -8.28
N ASP A 332 -8.36 23.82 -7.25
CA ASP A 332 -9.49 24.75 -7.14
C ASP A 332 -9.33 25.83 -6.06
N HIS A 333 -8.19 25.81 -5.33
CA HIS A 333 -7.86 26.76 -4.27
C HIS A 333 -8.81 26.75 -3.06
N SER A 334 -9.69 25.75 -2.94
CA SER A 334 -10.57 25.58 -1.79
C SER A 334 -9.77 25.48 -0.50
N ILE A 335 -10.14 26.28 0.50
CA ILE A 335 -9.54 26.25 1.83
C ILE A 335 -10.41 25.38 2.75
N PHE A 336 -9.78 24.46 3.48
CA PHE A 336 -10.48 23.58 4.40
C PHE A 336 -10.13 23.94 5.85
N PRO A 337 -11.04 24.58 6.60
CA PRO A 337 -10.78 24.97 7.98
C PRO A 337 -10.73 23.74 8.89
N LEU A 338 -9.83 23.77 9.87
CA LEU A 338 -9.81 22.79 10.95
C LEU A 338 -11.13 22.83 11.74
N LYS A 339 -11.68 21.64 12.02
CA LYS A 339 -12.76 21.39 12.97
C LYS A 339 -12.19 20.71 14.20
N ASP A 340 -12.72 21.08 15.37
CA ASP A 340 -12.40 20.46 16.66
C ASP A 340 -10.89 20.44 16.99
N GLY A 341 -10.14 21.41 16.45
CA GLY A 341 -8.71 21.64 16.71
C GLY A 341 -7.73 20.74 15.95
N ASN A 342 -8.14 19.56 15.45
CA ASN A 342 -7.21 18.63 14.79
C ASN A 342 -7.80 17.78 13.65
N THR A 343 -9.03 18.05 13.20
CA THR A 343 -9.64 17.30 12.09
C THR A 343 -10.09 18.21 10.97
N VAL A 344 -10.19 17.70 9.75
CA VAL A 344 -10.78 18.41 8.62
C VAL A 344 -11.49 17.43 7.70
N LYS A 345 -12.60 17.86 7.11
CA LYS A 345 -13.37 17.07 6.13
C LYS A 345 -13.18 17.64 4.74
N VAL A 346 -12.74 16.81 3.81
CA VAL A 346 -12.49 17.17 2.41
C VAL A 346 -13.38 16.30 1.51
N PRO A 347 -14.29 16.88 0.71
CA PRO A 347 -15.08 16.12 -0.24
C PRO A 347 -14.18 15.63 -1.38
N VAL A 348 -14.26 14.35 -1.76
CA VAL A 348 -13.56 13.78 -2.91
C VAL A 348 -14.62 13.41 -3.94
N PRO A 349 -14.72 14.13 -5.07
CA PRO A 349 -15.77 13.86 -6.05
C PRO A 349 -15.67 12.45 -6.64
N MET A 350 -16.82 11.90 -7.05
CA MET A 350 -16.91 10.62 -7.74
C MET A 350 -15.91 10.53 -8.91
N GLY A 351 -15.08 9.49 -8.90
CA GLY A 351 -14.14 9.21 -9.98
C GLY A 351 -13.00 10.22 -10.11
N ALA A 352 -12.81 11.09 -9.11
CA ALA A 352 -11.82 12.16 -9.12
C ALA A 352 -10.72 11.95 -8.05
N PHE A 353 -9.83 12.92 -7.99
CA PHE A 353 -8.75 13.03 -7.02
C PHE A 353 -8.53 14.49 -6.66
N ARG A 354 -7.97 14.74 -5.47
CA ARG A 354 -7.60 16.05 -4.95
C ARG A 354 -6.14 16.07 -4.52
N PHE A 355 -5.53 17.25 -4.63
CA PHE A 355 -4.16 17.52 -4.20
C PHE A 355 -4.19 18.63 -3.18
N VAL A 356 -4.09 18.27 -1.91
CA VAL A 356 -4.19 19.20 -0.78
C VAL A 356 -2.79 19.54 -0.29
N ASP A 357 -2.46 20.83 -0.29
CA ASP A 357 -1.28 21.35 0.37
C ASP A 357 -1.60 21.64 1.84
N ILE A 358 -0.70 21.20 2.71
CA ILE A 358 -0.82 21.38 4.16
C ILE A 358 0.43 22.10 4.63
N GLU A 359 0.27 23.36 4.99
CA GLU A 359 1.31 24.20 5.57
C GLU A 359 1.35 23.99 7.08
N LEU A 360 2.55 23.84 7.65
CA LEU A 360 2.78 23.54 9.06
C LEU A 360 3.32 24.76 9.81
N ALA A 361 2.93 24.91 11.07
CA ALA A 361 3.48 25.94 11.95
C ALA A 361 4.99 25.74 12.21
N ASP A 362 5.40 24.48 12.32
CA ASP A 362 6.77 24.07 12.67
C ASP A 362 7.33 23.14 11.59
N PRO A 363 8.63 23.22 11.27
CA PRO A 363 9.24 22.35 10.28
C PRO A 363 9.36 20.90 10.78
N LEU A 364 9.12 19.94 9.89
CA LEU A 364 9.43 18.53 10.10
C LEU A 364 10.90 18.22 9.76
N PRO A 365 11.50 17.19 10.40
CA PRO A 365 12.86 16.76 10.08
C PRO A 365 13.01 16.44 8.58
N HIS A 366 13.84 17.19 7.88
CA HIS A 366 14.04 17.05 6.43
C HIS A 366 15.41 16.42 6.14
N THR A 367 15.51 15.59 5.09
CA THR A 367 16.76 14.87 4.75
C THR A 367 17.83 15.72 4.08
N GLY A 368 17.63 17.03 3.98
CA GLY A 368 18.61 17.98 3.48
C GLY A 368 19.13 17.65 2.07
N LYS A 369 18.33 17.96 1.05
CA LYS A 369 18.74 18.59 -0.23
C LYS A 369 17.46 18.93 -1.01
N PRO A 370 17.34 20.15 -1.57
CA PRO A 370 16.33 20.41 -2.61
C PRO A 370 16.49 19.46 -3.81
#